data_AF-A0A7C6F1V6-F1
#
_entry.id   AF-A0A7C6F1V6-F1
#
_cell.length_a   1.000
_cell.length_b   1.000
_cell.length_c   1.000
_cell.angle_alpha   90.00
_cell.angle_beta   90.00
_cell.angle_gamma   90.00
#
_symmetry.space_group_name_H-M   'P 1'
#
loop_
_entity.id
_entity.type
_entity.pdbx_description
1 polymer ?
#
loop_
_entity_poly.entity_id
_entity_poly.type
_entity_poly.pdbx_seq_one_letter_code
_entity_poly.pdbx_strand_id
1 'polypeptide(L)'
;MTQLLLAIGWTDPSVWLMLAALVLIWFSISRSRRRWGGGTSSKSDDDVDRQTRVSSTQSFSDTANQWEVRLHELARDLEGRLNSKLAILEQLIREADRAAARLETALRTADQIRKTQMAGILPSLPRSEPAGESNLPPKDGSEGGGLSPRLENQLNQTQEQGNAQPAAADSSPDHGGGSSHEARQPRRSIEEIYTLADYGYSVEEIAQRTATPSGEVQLILSLRRSRPASEGD
;
A
#
# COMPACT_ATOMS: atom_id res chain seq x y z
N MET A 1 9.31 -42.70 25.87
CA MET A 1 8.49 -41.49 26.09
C MET A 1 8.66 -40.40 25.01
N THR A 2 9.59 -40.50 24.06
CA THR A 2 9.78 -39.52 22.95
C THR A 2 9.03 -39.85 21.65
N GLN A 3 8.43 -41.05 21.53
CA GLN A 3 7.71 -41.50 20.33
C GLN A 3 6.24 -41.02 20.25
N LEU A 4 5.68 -40.44 21.33
CA LEU A 4 4.28 -40.00 21.37
C LEU A 4 4.05 -38.53 20.96
N LEU A 5 5.12 -37.75 20.76
CA LEU A 5 5.02 -36.34 20.35
C LEU A 5 5.07 -36.12 18.83
N LEU A 6 5.38 -37.15 18.04
CA LEU A 6 5.50 -37.03 16.57
C LEU A 6 4.18 -37.28 15.82
N ALA A 7 3.14 -37.80 16.49
CA ALA A 7 1.91 -38.24 15.84
C ALA A 7 0.76 -37.21 15.84
N ILE A 8 0.89 -36.08 16.56
CA ILE A 8 -0.26 -35.20 16.86
C ILE A 8 -0.32 -33.91 16.02
N GLY A 9 0.75 -33.52 15.31
CA GLY A 9 0.78 -32.25 14.56
C GLY A 9 0.43 -32.32 13.07
N TRP A 10 0.20 -33.51 12.49
CA TRP A 10 0.03 -33.68 11.03
C TRP A 10 -1.42 -33.87 10.57
N THR A 11 -2.35 -34.06 11.50
CA THR A 11 -3.78 -34.22 11.21
C THR A 11 -4.54 -32.90 11.24
N ASP A 12 -3.90 -31.79 11.61
CA ASP A 12 -4.55 -30.50 11.57
C ASP A 12 -4.86 -30.12 10.11
N PRO A 13 -6.14 -29.96 9.74
CA PRO A 13 -6.53 -29.68 8.37
C PRO A 13 -5.90 -28.38 7.85
N SER A 14 -5.58 -27.45 8.76
CA SER A 14 -4.88 -26.20 8.48
C SER A 14 -3.48 -26.41 7.87
N VAL A 15 -2.75 -27.44 8.30
CA VAL A 15 -1.40 -27.75 7.76
C VAL A 15 -1.50 -28.24 6.32
N TRP A 16 -2.49 -29.08 6.03
CA TRP A 16 -2.76 -29.54 4.68
C TRP A 16 -3.19 -28.40 3.74
N LEU A 17 -4.00 -27.46 4.23
CA LEU A 17 -4.37 -26.28 3.45
C LEU A 17 -3.17 -25.38 3.14
N MET A 18 -2.26 -25.18 4.11
CA MET A 18 -1.01 -24.43 3.90
C MET A 18 -0.11 -25.09 2.87
N LEU A 19 0.04 -26.42 2.92
CA LEU A 19 0.81 -27.17 1.92
C LEU A 19 0.16 -27.11 0.53
N ALA A 20 -1.16 -27.28 0.45
CA ALA A 20 -1.89 -27.18 -0.81
C ALA A 20 -1.76 -25.79 -1.44
N ALA A 21 -1.86 -24.72 -0.63
CA ALA A 21 -1.65 -23.35 -1.08
C ALA A 21 -0.23 -23.13 -1.62
N LEU A 22 0.80 -23.62 -0.92
CA LEU A 22 2.19 -23.55 -1.37
C LEU A 22 2.39 -24.26 -2.73
N VAL A 23 1.81 -25.44 -2.90
CA VAL A 23 1.89 -26.19 -4.16
C VAL A 23 1.18 -25.44 -5.30
N LEU A 24 0.02 -24.83 -5.03
CA LEU A 24 -0.72 -24.03 -6.02
C LEU A 24 0.05 -22.78 -6.46
N ILE A 25 0.66 -22.06 -5.52
CA ILE A 25 1.50 -20.89 -5.80
C ILE A 25 2.69 -21.30 -6.66
N TRP A 26 3.40 -22.36 -6.26
CA TRP A 26 4.54 -22.89 -7.03
C TRP A 26 4.12 -23.33 -8.44
N PHE A 27 2.99 -24.04 -8.57
CA PHE A 27 2.47 -24.49 -9.86
C PHE A 27 2.04 -23.31 -10.76
N SER A 28 1.45 -22.27 -10.19
CA SER A 28 1.10 -21.04 -10.90
C SER A 28 2.34 -20.37 -11.49
N ILE A 29 3.41 -20.24 -10.69
CA ILE A 29 4.70 -19.68 -11.13
C ILE A 29 5.33 -20.55 -12.22
N SER A 30 5.35 -21.87 -12.02
CA SER A 30 5.93 -22.83 -12.98
C SER A 30 5.19 -22.82 -14.32
N ARG A 31 3.85 -22.74 -14.28
CA ARG A 31 3.01 -22.68 -15.48
C ARG A 31 3.16 -21.34 -16.21
N SER A 32 3.31 -20.24 -15.48
CA SER A 32 3.58 -18.92 -16.06
C SER A 32 4.93 -18.90 -16.79
N ARG A 33 5.97 -19.52 -16.21
CA ARG A 33 7.30 -19.61 -16.82
C ARG A 33 7.31 -20.40 -18.14
N ARG A 34 6.48 -21.45 -18.26
CA ARG A 34 6.42 -22.24 -19.51
C ARG A 34 5.77 -21.50 -20.68
N ARG A 35 4.91 -20.49 -20.43
CA ARG A 35 4.25 -19.74 -21.52
C ARG A 35 5.13 -18.71 -22.22
N TRP A 36 6.27 -18.33 -21.64
CA TRP A 36 7.16 -17.32 -22.23
C TRP A 36 8.38 -17.88 -22.97
N GLY A 37 8.63 -19.19 -22.94
CA GLY A 37 9.79 -19.81 -23.57
C GLY A 37 9.62 -20.27 -25.03
N GLY A 38 8.49 -19.97 -25.68
CA GLY A 38 8.09 -20.59 -26.96
C GLY A 38 8.06 -19.65 -28.17
N GLY A 39 8.89 -18.61 -28.20
CA GLY A 39 9.03 -17.73 -29.37
C GLY A 39 9.67 -18.47 -30.54
N THR A 40 8.85 -18.72 -31.55
CA THR A 40 9.10 -19.46 -32.80
C THR A 40 10.37 -19.01 -33.52
N SER A 41 11.38 -19.88 -33.61
CA SER A 41 12.46 -19.71 -34.58
C SER A 41 11.93 -20.03 -35.98
N SER A 42 11.32 -19.01 -36.60
CA SER A 42 11.02 -19.03 -38.03
C SER A 42 12.35 -19.07 -38.78
N LYS A 43 12.57 -20.19 -39.47
CA LYS A 43 13.74 -20.51 -40.26
C LYS A 43 13.41 -20.20 -41.71
N SER A 44 13.87 -19.06 -42.21
CA SER A 44 14.05 -18.76 -43.64
C SER A 44 15.25 -17.82 -43.74
N ASP A 45 16.37 -18.31 -44.27
CA ASP A 45 16.79 -18.09 -45.66
C ASP A 45 16.82 -16.59 -46.00
N ASP A 46 17.98 -15.92 -45.80
CA ASP A 46 18.89 -15.59 -46.90
C ASP A 46 20.08 -14.71 -46.44
N ASP A 47 21.20 -14.89 -47.12
CA ASP A 47 22.58 -14.71 -46.65
C ASP A 47 23.12 -13.24 -46.68
N VAL A 48 22.30 -12.24 -46.37
CA VAL A 48 22.69 -10.80 -46.42
C VAL A 48 22.70 -10.10 -45.05
N ASP A 49 22.15 -10.72 -44.01
CA ASP A 49 21.90 -10.13 -42.68
C ASP A 49 22.97 -10.42 -41.59
N ARG A 50 24.20 -10.80 -41.98
CA ARG A 50 25.23 -11.21 -41.00
C ARG A 50 25.78 -10.05 -40.15
N GLN A 51 25.60 -8.80 -40.58
CA GLN A 51 26.03 -7.61 -39.85
C GLN A 51 24.97 -7.09 -38.85
N THR A 52 23.68 -7.33 -39.09
CA THR A 52 22.55 -6.89 -38.24
C THR A 52 22.31 -7.83 -37.05
N ARG A 53 22.76 -9.10 -37.11
CA ARG A 53 22.59 -10.06 -36.01
C ARG A 53 23.41 -9.75 -34.75
N VAL A 54 24.56 -9.10 -34.86
CA VAL A 54 25.39 -8.76 -33.68
C VAL A 54 24.72 -7.64 -32.84
N SER A 55 23.93 -6.77 -33.45
CA SER A 55 23.22 -5.69 -32.76
C SER A 55 22.00 -6.18 -31.98
N SER A 56 21.34 -7.26 -32.44
CA SER A 56 20.15 -7.79 -31.77
C SER A 56 20.44 -8.43 -30.41
N THR A 57 21.59 -9.10 -30.24
CA THR A 57 21.98 -9.69 -28.94
C THR A 57 22.41 -8.64 -27.92
N GLN A 58 22.99 -7.51 -28.37
CA GLN A 58 23.28 -6.37 -27.49
C GLN A 58 22.02 -5.71 -26.94
N SER A 59 20.97 -5.56 -27.75
CA SER A 59 19.70 -4.98 -27.28
C SER A 59 19.06 -5.79 -26.14
N PHE A 60 19.20 -7.11 -26.15
CA PHE A 60 18.68 -7.96 -25.08
C PHE A 60 19.47 -7.79 -23.78
N SER A 61 20.81 -7.74 -23.84
CA SER A 61 21.63 -7.45 -22.65
C SER A 61 21.36 -6.07 -22.07
N ASP A 62 21.12 -5.06 -22.91
CA ASP A 62 20.79 -3.72 -22.45
C ASP A 62 19.45 -3.68 -21.72
N THR A 63 18.44 -4.42 -22.22
CA THR A 63 17.17 -4.57 -21.49
C THR A 63 17.36 -5.30 -20.16
N ALA A 64 18.18 -6.35 -20.11
CA ALA A 64 18.46 -7.09 -18.88
C ALA A 64 19.13 -6.21 -17.81
N ASN A 65 20.15 -5.43 -18.22
CA ASN A 65 20.83 -4.48 -17.35
C ASN A 65 19.86 -3.40 -16.85
N GLN A 66 18.94 -2.91 -17.71
CA GLN A 66 17.94 -1.93 -17.31
C GLN A 66 16.95 -2.50 -16.28
N TRP A 67 16.54 -3.76 -16.43
CA TRP A 67 15.72 -4.45 -15.44
C TRP A 67 16.43 -4.63 -14.11
N GLU A 68 17.73 -4.97 -14.12
CA GLU A 68 18.54 -5.10 -12.91
C GLU A 68 18.63 -3.78 -12.14
N VAL A 69 18.90 -2.66 -12.83
CA VAL A 69 18.92 -1.33 -12.19
C VAL A 69 17.57 -0.99 -11.57
N ARG A 70 16.46 -1.20 -12.30
CA ARG A 70 15.11 -0.95 -11.76
C ARG A 70 14.80 -1.82 -10.54
N LEU A 71 15.24 -3.07 -10.53
CA LEU A 71 15.05 -3.97 -9.38
C LEU A 71 15.86 -3.48 -8.17
N HIS A 72 17.09 -3.01 -8.38
CA HIS A 72 17.89 -2.42 -7.31
C HIS A 72 17.28 -1.13 -6.76
N GLU A 73 16.75 -0.26 -7.62
CA GLU A 73 16.04 0.95 -7.21
C GLU A 73 14.78 0.61 -6.41
N LEU A 74 13.97 -0.34 -6.89
CA LEU A 74 12.75 -0.79 -6.20
C LEU A 74 13.09 -1.44 -4.85
N ALA A 75 14.15 -2.26 -4.78
CA ALA A 75 14.60 -2.87 -3.54
C ALA A 75 15.00 -1.80 -2.51
N ARG A 76 15.74 -0.77 -2.95
CA ARG A 76 16.17 0.33 -2.10
C ARG A 76 15.00 1.18 -1.60
N ASP A 77 14.01 1.43 -2.44
CA ASP A 77 12.79 2.15 -2.07
C ASP A 77 11.95 1.36 -1.04
N LEU A 78 11.75 0.06 -1.29
CA LEU A 78 11.06 -0.82 -0.34
C LEU A 78 11.78 -0.90 1.01
N GLU A 79 13.12 -1.01 1.00
CA GLU A 79 13.94 -1.01 2.21
C GLU A 79 13.78 0.31 2.99
N GLY A 80 13.79 1.45 2.29
CA GLY A 80 13.54 2.76 2.89
C GLY A 80 12.16 2.84 3.56
N ARG A 81 11.11 2.37 2.87
CA ARG A 81 9.74 2.37 3.40
C ARG A 81 9.57 1.42 4.59
N LEU A 82 10.21 0.25 4.56
CA LEU A 82 10.20 -0.70 5.67
C LEU A 82 10.91 -0.13 6.90
N ASN A 83 12.09 0.46 6.71
CA ASN A 83 12.84 1.08 7.80
C ASN A 83 12.07 2.23 8.44
N SER A 84 11.39 3.06 7.64
CA SER A 84 10.52 4.12 8.14
C SER A 84 9.37 3.58 8.99
N LYS A 85 8.68 2.53 8.52
CA LYS A 85 7.60 1.89 9.29
C LYS A 85 8.11 1.23 10.57
N LEU A 86 9.28 0.60 10.53
CA LEU A 86 9.90 -0.03 11.69
C LEU A 86 10.24 1.02 12.75
N ALA A 87 10.78 2.17 12.36
CA ALA A 87 11.04 3.28 13.28
C ALA A 87 9.76 3.80 13.97
N ILE A 88 8.65 3.91 13.24
CA ILE A 88 7.34 4.28 13.82
C ILE A 88 6.86 3.23 14.82
N LEU A 89 6.98 1.94 14.49
CA LEU A 89 6.59 0.86 15.40
C LEU A 89 7.44 0.86 16.68
N GLU A 90 8.76 1.04 16.57
CA GLU A 90 9.64 1.17 17.73
C GLU A 90 9.26 2.36 18.62
N GLN A 91 8.87 3.48 18.01
CA GLN A 91 8.41 4.66 18.76
C GLN A 91 7.12 4.37 19.51
N LEU A 92 6.13 3.76 18.86
CA LEU A 92 4.85 3.41 19.47
C LEU A 92 5.02 2.40 20.62
N ILE A 93 5.91 1.41 20.47
CA ILE A 93 6.23 0.46 21.55
C ILE A 93 6.83 1.21 22.75
N ARG A 94 7.81 2.09 22.52
CA ARG A 94 8.40 2.90 23.60
C ARG A 94 7.39 3.79 24.30
N GLU A 95 6.41 4.32 23.57
CA GLU A 95 5.35 5.14 24.13
C GLU A 95 4.37 4.31 24.97
N ALA A 96 3.98 3.13 24.48
CA ALA A 96 3.17 2.18 25.23
C ALA A 96 3.86 1.74 26.54
N ASP A 97 5.17 1.45 26.50
CA ASP A 97 5.94 1.10 27.69
C ASP A 97 5.99 2.25 28.71
N ARG A 98 6.15 3.49 28.26
CA ARG A 98 6.08 4.68 29.13
C ARG A 98 4.70 4.83 29.76
N ALA A 99 3.63 4.63 29.00
CA ALA A 99 2.27 4.71 29.52
C ALA A 99 2.00 3.62 30.56
N ALA A 100 2.46 2.38 30.31
CA ALA A 100 2.37 1.28 31.26
C ALA A 100 3.10 1.60 32.57
N ALA A 101 4.34 2.09 32.50
CA ALA A 101 5.10 2.49 33.69
C ALA A 101 4.40 3.59 34.51
N ARG A 102 3.74 4.55 33.83
CA ARG A 102 2.93 5.59 34.50
C ARG A 102 1.71 5.00 35.21
N LEU A 103 1.04 4.02 34.61
CA LEU A 103 -0.09 3.35 35.25
C LEU A 103 0.34 2.49 36.44
N GLU A 104 1.44 1.75 36.32
CA GLU A 104 1.97 0.95 37.42
C GLU A 104 2.40 1.81 38.63
N THR A 105 3.02 2.96 38.37
CA THR A 105 3.39 3.90 39.43
C THR A 105 2.15 4.50 40.11
N ALA A 106 1.13 4.88 39.35
CA ALA A 106 -0.14 5.36 39.89
C ALA A 106 -0.89 4.29 40.71
N LEU A 107 -0.86 3.03 40.28
CA LEU A 107 -1.45 1.92 41.04
C LEU A 107 -0.69 1.67 42.35
N ARG A 108 0.64 1.68 42.32
CA ARG A 108 1.45 1.52 43.54
C ARG A 108 1.22 2.63 44.55
N THR A 109 1.08 3.89 44.12
CA THR A 109 0.77 5.00 45.04
C THR A 109 -0.63 4.87 45.63
N ALA A 110 -1.63 4.48 44.82
CA ALA A 110 -2.98 4.23 45.30
C ALA A 110 -3.03 3.09 46.34
N ASP A 111 -2.32 1.98 46.09
CA ASP A 111 -2.22 0.87 47.05
C ASP A 111 -1.52 1.26 48.34
N GLN A 112 -0.48 2.10 48.28
CA GLN A 112 0.18 2.62 49.49
C GLN A 112 -0.77 3.50 50.31
N ILE A 113 -1.55 4.38 49.68
CA ILE A 113 -2.56 5.21 50.34
C ILE A 113 -3.63 4.32 51.01
N ARG A 114 -4.10 3.28 50.30
CA ARG A 114 -5.06 2.33 50.86
C ARG A 114 -4.48 1.59 52.07
N LYS A 115 -3.22 1.17 52.01
CA LYS A 115 -2.55 0.46 53.11
C LYS A 115 -2.36 1.35 54.33
N THR A 116 -1.99 2.63 54.16
CA THR A 116 -1.85 3.58 55.28
C THR A 116 -3.20 3.95 55.90
N GLN A 117 -4.28 3.99 55.11
CA GLN A 117 -5.65 4.11 55.62
C GLN A 117 -6.08 2.89 56.44
N MET A 118 -5.82 1.67 55.94
CA MET A 118 -6.17 0.43 56.66
C MET A 118 -5.37 0.22 57.95
N ALA A 119 -4.14 0.74 58.02
CA ALA A 119 -3.33 0.68 59.23
C ALA A 119 -3.86 1.60 60.36
N GLY A 120 -4.87 2.43 60.11
CA GLY A 120 -5.45 3.34 61.11
C GLY A 120 -4.49 4.47 61.57
N ILE A 121 -3.39 4.68 60.85
CA ILE A 121 -2.34 5.65 61.20
C ILE A 121 -2.64 7.04 60.64
N LEU A 122 -3.42 7.14 59.56
CA LEU A 122 -3.80 8.45 59.03
C LEU A 122 -5.00 9.02 59.81
N PRO A 123 -4.89 10.22 60.39
CA PRO A 123 -6.05 10.94 60.91
C PRO A 123 -7.04 11.05 59.75
N SER A 124 -8.29 10.67 59.99
CA SER A 124 -9.39 10.87 59.05
C SER A 124 -9.32 12.31 58.57
N LEU A 125 -8.84 12.52 57.34
CA LEU A 125 -8.93 13.82 56.67
C LEU A 125 -10.39 14.26 56.83
N PRO A 126 -10.65 15.49 57.34
CA PRO A 126 -12.00 15.97 57.51
C PRO A 126 -12.68 15.81 56.16
N ARG A 127 -13.66 14.90 56.13
CA ARG A 127 -14.55 14.67 55.01
C ARG A 127 -15.12 16.05 54.70
N SER A 128 -14.54 16.71 53.70
CA SER A 128 -15.08 17.95 53.17
C SER A 128 -16.40 17.52 52.56
N GLU A 129 -17.46 17.64 53.34
CA GLU A 129 -18.79 17.60 52.78
C GLU A 129 -18.79 18.56 51.59
N PRO A 130 -19.26 18.14 50.41
CA PRO A 130 -19.65 19.10 49.38
C PRO A 130 -20.91 19.81 49.86
N ALA A 131 -20.78 20.65 50.89
CA ALA A 131 -21.73 21.71 51.18
C ALA A 131 -21.76 22.58 49.92
N GLY A 132 -22.98 22.75 49.41
CA GLY A 132 -23.23 23.25 48.07
C GLY A 132 -22.91 24.73 47.86
N GLU A 133 -23.67 25.27 46.91
CA GLU A 133 -23.65 26.65 46.41
C GLU A 133 -22.63 26.90 45.30
N SER A 134 -23.04 26.76 44.04
CA SER A 134 -23.80 27.81 43.33
C SER A 134 -23.09 29.16 43.28
N ASN A 135 -21.81 29.16 42.91
CA ASN A 135 -21.22 30.29 42.20
C ASN A 135 -20.75 29.81 40.83
N LEU A 136 -21.73 29.67 39.94
CA LEU A 136 -21.50 29.78 38.51
C LEU A 136 -21.08 31.24 38.25
N PRO A 137 -19.82 31.52 37.86
CA PRO A 137 -19.54 32.78 37.20
C PRO A 137 -20.42 32.86 35.94
N PRO A 138 -20.92 34.06 35.58
CA PRO A 138 -21.71 34.22 34.39
C PRO A 138 -20.93 33.65 33.22
N LYS A 139 -21.62 32.77 32.51
CA LYS A 139 -21.26 32.22 31.21
C LYS A 139 -21.25 33.39 30.23
N ASP A 140 -20.25 34.25 30.35
CA ASP A 140 -20.00 35.30 29.40
C ASP A 140 -19.42 34.63 28.17
N GLY A 141 -20.13 34.80 27.06
CA GLY A 141 -19.88 34.14 25.79
C GLY A 141 -18.64 34.67 25.09
N SER A 142 -17.49 34.66 25.77
CA SER A 142 -16.21 34.91 25.14
C SER A 142 -15.71 33.62 24.51
N GLU A 143 -16.24 33.36 23.33
CA GLU A 143 -15.49 33.04 22.11
C GLU A 143 -14.02 32.64 22.32
N GLY A 144 -13.67 31.46 21.78
CA GLY A 144 -12.32 31.25 21.26
C GLY A 144 -11.27 30.80 22.28
N GLY A 145 -11.61 29.86 23.17
CA GLY A 145 -10.60 29.03 23.83
C GLY A 145 -9.78 28.27 22.78
N GLY A 146 -8.66 28.88 22.38
CA GLY A 146 -7.62 28.31 21.54
C GLY A 146 -7.13 27.00 22.15
N LEU A 147 -7.75 25.92 21.69
CA LEU A 147 -7.18 24.59 21.74
C LEU A 147 -5.83 24.67 21.03
N SER A 148 -4.77 24.53 21.81
CA SER A 148 -3.40 24.30 21.36
C SER A 148 -3.34 23.48 20.06
N PRO A 149 -3.00 24.08 18.90
CA PRO A 149 -2.79 23.33 17.67
C PRO A 149 -1.29 23.03 17.47
N ARG A 150 -0.58 22.61 18.53
CA ARG A 150 0.90 22.59 18.52
C ARG A 150 1.55 21.21 18.53
N LEU A 151 0.80 20.13 18.75
CA LEU A 151 1.38 18.77 18.70
C LEU A 151 0.88 17.88 17.57
N GLU A 152 -0.19 18.26 16.88
CA GLU A 152 -0.68 17.48 15.71
C GLU A 152 -0.06 17.92 14.37
N ASN A 153 0.53 19.11 14.30
CA ASN A 153 1.12 19.64 13.05
C ASN A 153 2.59 19.26 12.81
N GLN A 154 3.19 18.43 13.65
CA GLN A 154 4.62 18.05 13.53
C GLN A 154 4.86 16.65 12.95
N LEU A 155 3.81 15.82 12.85
CA LEU A 155 3.86 14.53 12.16
C LEU A 155 3.40 14.60 10.70
N ASN A 156 2.82 15.72 10.27
CA ASN A 156 2.41 15.96 8.88
C ASN A 156 3.40 16.82 8.07
N GLN A 157 4.54 17.22 8.64
CA GLN A 157 5.50 18.12 7.97
C GLN A 157 6.63 17.41 7.19
N THR A 158 6.63 16.07 7.11
CA THR A 158 7.56 15.31 6.26
C THR A 158 6.94 14.87 4.93
N GLN A 159 5.73 15.34 4.62
CA GLN A 159 4.98 14.90 3.46
C GLN A 159 4.26 16.09 2.82
N GLU A 160 5.01 16.98 2.13
CA GLU A 160 4.53 17.85 1.04
C GLU A 160 5.58 18.93 0.66
N GLN A 161 6.65 18.50 0.01
CA GLN A 161 7.19 19.24 -1.14
C GLN A 161 6.90 18.37 -2.37
N GLY A 162 5.66 18.47 -2.87
CA GLY A 162 5.19 17.58 -3.93
C GLY A 162 3.74 17.78 -4.38
N ASN A 163 3.27 19.03 -4.44
CA ASN A 163 2.34 19.56 -5.45
C ASN A 163 1.05 18.76 -5.82
N ALA A 164 -0.08 19.32 -5.36
CA ALA A 164 -1.37 19.47 -6.05
C ALA A 164 -2.45 18.35 -6.01
N GLN A 165 -3.43 18.61 -5.14
CA GLN A 165 -4.84 18.19 -5.09
C GLN A 165 -5.71 19.06 -6.06
N PRO A 166 -6.92 18.67 -6.58
CA PRO A 166 -8.19 18.37 -5.86
C PRO A 166 -8.96 17.11 -6.32
N ALA A 167 -9.48 16.25 -5.45
CA ALA A 167 -10.68 16.33 -4.57
C ALA A 167 -12.05 16.20 -5.30
N ALA A 168 -12.75 15.07 -5.10
CA ALA A 168 -14.12 14.99 -4.52
C ALA A 168 -14.73 13.57 -4.56
N ALA A 169 -15.30 13.16 -3.41
CA ALA A 169 -16.41 12.21 -3.17
C ALA A 169 -16.23 10.72 -3.54
N ASP A 170 -16.86 9.72 -2.91
CA ASP A 170 -17.62 9.46 -1.68
C ASP A 170 -18.12 7.99 -1.87
N SER A 171 -18.45 7.28 -0.80
CA SER A 171 -19.16 5.98 -0.76
C SER A 171 -18.39 4.67 -1.02
N SER A 172 -18.16 3.92 0.07
CA SER A 172 -18.15 2.44 0.07
C SER A 172 -19.50 1.89 -0.42
N PRO A 173 -19.52 0.73 -1.09
CA PRO A 173 -19.87 -0.48 -0.34
C PRO A 173 -19.07 -1.73 -0.71
N ASP A 174 -18.70 -2.45 0.34
CA ASP A 174 -18.73 -3.90 0.48
C ASP A 174 -19.62 -4.62 -0.55
N HIS A 175 -19.04 -5.42 -1.45
CA HIS A 175 -19.65 -6.65 -2.00
C HIS A 175 -18.56 -7.56 -2.59
N GLY A 176 -18.52 -8.78 -2.06
CA GLY A 176 -17.63 -9.84 -2.53
C GLY A 176 -17.98 -10.37 -3.92
N GLY A 177 -16.99 -11.01 -4.53
CA GLY A 177 -17.16 -11.90 -5.67
C GLY A 177 -16.97 -11.27 -7.04
N GLY A 178 -15.73 -11.32 -7.57
CA GLY A 178 -15.50 -11.30 -9.02
C GLY A 178 -14.34 -10.43 -9.50
N SER A 179 -13.11 -10.96 -9.47
CA SER A 179 -11.96 -10.32 -10.13
C SER A 179 -11.19 -11.30 -11.03
N SER A 180 -11.93 -12.00 -11.88
CA SER A 180 -11.37 -12.61 -13.11
C SER A 180 -11.63 -11.75 -14.36
N HIS A 181 -12.08 -10.50 -14.18
CA HIS A 181 -12.47 -9.60 -15.28
C HIS A 181 -11.37 -8.64 -15.76
N GLU A 182 -10.23 -8.53 -15.07
CA GLU A 182 -9.24 -7.49 -15.35
C GLU A 182 -8.36 -7.78 -16.59
N ALA A 183 -8.17 -9.05 -16.96
CA ALA A 183 -7.34 -9.40 -18.12
C ALA A 183 -8.06 -9.28 -19.49
N ARG A 184 -9.36 -8.97 -19.52
CA ARG A 184 -10.16 -8.89 -20.77
C ARG A 184 -10.56 -7.46 -21.18
N GLN A 185 -10.31 -6.46 -20.35
CA GLN A 185 -10.69 -5.08 -20.65
C GLN A 185 -9.71 -4.24 -21.51
N PRO A 186 -8.41 -4.56 -21.69
CA PRO A 186 -7.49 -3.61 -22.35
C PRO A 186 -7.79 -3.41 -23.83
N ARG A 187 -8.49 -4.35 -24.49
CA ARG A 187 -8.91 -4.17 -25.89
C ARG A 187 -10.09 -3.22 -26.03
N ARG A 188 -11.01 -3.21 -25.07
CA ARG A 188 -12.21 -2.36 -25.12
C ARG A 188 -11.87 -0.89 -24.87
N SER A 189 -10.93 -0.63 -23.96
CA SER A 189 -10.47 0.74 -23.69
C SER A 189 -9.78 1.38 -24.90
N ILE A 190 -9.01 0.61 -25.67
CA ILE A 190 -8.33 1.12 -26.88
C ILE A 190 -9.33 1.53 -27.98
N GLU A 191 -10.37 0.73 -28.21
CA GLU A 191 -11.41 1.04 -29.20
C GLU A 191 -12.19 2.32 -28.82
N GLU A 192 -12.49 2.49 -27.53
CA GLU A 192 -13.14 3.69 -27.01
C GLU A 192 -12.25 4.94 -27.17
N ILE A 193 -10.95 4.84 -26.86
CA ILE A 193 -9.97 5.92 -27.06
C ILE A 193 -9.95 6.36 -28.53
N TYR A 194 -9.96 5.44 -29.50
CA TYR A 194 -9.99 5.80 -30.92
C TYR A 194 -11.30 6.45 -31.34
N THR A 195 -12.42 5.94 -30.83
CA THR A 195 -13.74 6.49 -31.13
C THR A 195 -13.85 7.94 -30.64
N LEU A 196 -13.39 8.22 -29.42
CA LEU A 196 -13.37 9.58 -28.87
C LEU A 196 -12.42 10.51 -29.64
N ALA A 197 -11.25 10.01 -30.06
CA ALA A 197 -10.33 10.80 -30.89
C ALA A 197 -10.95 11.15 -32.26
N ASP A 198 -11.70 10.23 -32.87
CA ASP A 198 -12.40 10.46 -34.14
C ASP A 198 -13.55 11.48 -34.01
N TYR A 199 -14.12 11.64 -32.80
CA TYR A 199 -15.07 12.71 -32.48
C TYR A 199 -14.40 14.07 -32.18
N GLY A 200 -13.07 14.14 -32.15
CA GLY A 200 -12.31 15.39 -31.97
C GLY A 200 -12.08 15.81 -30.50
N TYR A 201 -12.24 14.91 -29.54
CA TYR A 201 -11.91 15.18 -28.13
C TYR A 201 -10.39 15.34 -27.91
N SER A 202 -10.00 16.13 -26.90
CA SER A 202 -8.58 16.31 -26.55
C SER A 202 -8.00 15.09 -25.83
N VAL A 203 -6.66 14.98 -25.78
CA VAL A 203 -5.98 13.86 -25.09
C VAL A 203 -6.31 13.85 -23.60
N GLU A 204 -6.40 15.02 -22.97
CA GLU A 204 -6.76 15.19 -21.56
C GLU A 204 -8.21 14.77 -21.28
N GLU A 205 -9.15 15.15 -22.16
CA GLU A 205 -10.56 14.77 -22.04
C GLU A 205 -10.77 13.25 -22.20
N ILE A 206 -10.05 12.65 -23.16
CA ILE A 206 -10.08 11.19 -23.37
C ILE A 206 -9.52 10.48 -22.14
N ALA A 207 -8.36 10.92 -21.63
CA ALA A 207 -7.73 10.36 -20.43
C ALA A 207 -8.64 10.39 -19.21
N GLN A 208 -9.32 11.53 -18.99
CA GLN A 208 -10.27 11.69 -17.90
C GLN A 208 -11.49 10.77 -18.07
N ARG A 209 -12.00 10.63 -19.28
CA ARG A 209 -13.21 9.83 -19.57
C ARG A 209 -12.97 8.33 -19.52
N THR A 210 -11.80 7.86 -19.96
CA THR A 210 -11.44 6.43 -19.98
C THR A 210 -10.65 5.99 -18.76
N ALA A 211 -10.43 6.89 -17.79
CA ALA A 211 -9.58 6.66 -16.61
C ALA A 211 -8.19 6.10 -16.97
N THR A 212 -7.65 6.53 -18.12
CA THR A 212 -6.34 6.10 -18.65
C THR A 212 -5.36 7.27 -18.54
N PRO A 213 -4.11 7.08 -18.11
CA PRO A 213 -3.15 8.18 -18.02
C PRO A 213 -2.90 8.82 -19.39
N SER A 214 -2.81 10.15 -19.44
CA SER A 214 -2.69 10.91 -20.69
C SER A 214 -1.50 10.50 -21.57
N GLY A 215 -0.37 10.10 -20.96
CA GLY A 215 0.78 9.57 -21.69
C GLY A 215 0.49 8.25 -22.42
N GLU A 216 -0.33 7.38 -21.85
CA GLU A 216 -0.74 6.12 -22.50
C GLU A 216 -1.73 6.38 -23.64
N VAL A 217 -2.66 7.31 -23.46
CA VAL A 217 -3.54 7.79 -24.54
C VAL A 217 -2.72 8.34 -25.70
N GLN A 218 -1.72 9.20 -25.41
CA GLN A 218 -0.83 9.75 -26.42
C GLN A 218 -0.04 8.65 -27.14
N LEU A 219 0.47 7.65 -26.40
CA LEU A 219 1.16 6.50 -26.97
C LEU A 219 0.24 5.72 -27.92
N ILE A 220 -0.96 5.36 -27.50
CA ILE A 220 -1.96 4.62 -28.30
C ILE A 220 -2.28 5.37 -29.60
N LEU A 221 -2.52 6.69 -29.53
CA LEU A 221 -2.79 7.51 -30.72
C LEU A 221 -1.56 7.64 -31.63
N SER A 222 -0.36 7.75 -31.07
CA SER A 222 0.89 7.78 -31.84
C SER A 222 1.14 6.46 -32.58
N LEU A 223 0.83 5.32 -31.96
CA LEU A 223 0.93 3.99 -32.57
C LEU A 223 -0.04 3.83 -33.73
N ARG A 224 -1.25 4.40 -33.65
CA ARG A 224 -2.21 4.42 -34.77
C ARG A 224 -1.67 5.23 -35.95
N ARG A 225 -1.12 6.43 -35.70
CA ARG A 225 -0.53 7.28 -36.74
C ARG A 225 0.73 6.67 -37.35
N SER A 226 1.53 6.02 -36.52
CA SER A 226 2.80 5.42 -36.92
C SER A 226 2.64 4.05 -37.56
N ARG A 227 1.43 3.47 -37.60
CA ARG A 227 1.19 2.24 -38.38
C ARG A 227 1.21 2.67 -39.85
N PRO A 228 2.30 2.41 -40.60
CA PRO A 228 2.26 2.65 -42.03
C PRO A 228 1.07 1.85 -42.55
N ALA A 229 0.25 2.47 -43.40
CA ALA A 229 -0.78 1.75 -44.12
C ALA A 229 -0.05 0.61 -44.81
N SER A 230 -0.15 -0.59 -44.23
CA SER A 230 0.57 -1.75 -44.70
C SER A 230 -0.02 -2.07 -46.04
N GLU A 231 0.66 -1.53 -47.06
CA GLU A 231 0.64 -1.84 -48.49
C GLU A 231 -0.41 -2.90 -48.83
N GLY A 232 -1.60 -2.38 -49.14
CA GLY A 232 -2.56 -3.06 -49.99
C GLY A 232 -2.60 -2.31 -51.32
N ASP A 233 -1.66 -2.63 -52.19
CA ASP A 233 -1.91 -2.95 -53.60
C ASP A 233 -0.76 -3.81 -54.14
#